data_AF-A0AAV3EHN8-F1
#
_entry.id   AF-A0AAV3EHN8-F1
#
_cell.length_a   1.000
_cell.length_b   1.000
_cell.length_c   1.000
_cell.angle_alpha   90.00
_cell.angle_beta   90.00
_cell.angle_gamma   90.00
#
_symmetry.space_group_name_H-M   'P 1'
#
loop_
_entity.id
_entity.type
_entity.pdbx_description
1 polymer ?
#
loop_
_entity_poly.entity_id
_entity_poly.type
_entity_poly.pdbx_seq_one_letter_code
_entity_poly.pdbx_strand_id
1 'polypeptide(L)'
;MNIKLGSEKMSYTKTEWIDNVTIVDAAKLNKIEDQLETLDTQKVSRDGNKGLSSNDFTDAYKTKLDNLEDTISTSTEDKVDKEDGKGLSSNDFTDEYKVKVDSIANVTTDITTIQSTLDTKVDKDGNKVLSDNNFTNELKQKVESIDALNTTLDTKVDKVNGKSLSSNDFTTEYKNKVDLIDGIQTKVDRLERASDVIEITAVDGNITLETNKIYRTSISSDTAFVLPTIDDSTFHQILVQADVSDGVNIDFGTEYYFGSGYQGDAGKYNFIFEHNGSDWVYGALYTGGQ
;
A
#
# COMPACT_ATOMS: atom_id res chain seq x y z
N MET A 1 -142.10 -65.34 -64.60
CA MET A 1 -141.68 -64.03 -65.19
C MET A 1 -140.86 -64.37 -66.42
N ASN A 2 -141.26 -63.94 -67.63
CA ASN A 2 -140.62 -64.36 -68.87
C ASN A 2 -139.54 -63.35 -69.30
N ILE A 3 -138.27 -63.70 -69.08
CA ILE A 3 -137.11 -62.88 -69.48
C ILE A 3 -136.46 -63.55 -70.69
N LYS A 4 -136.19 -62.79 -71.76
CA LYS A 4 -135.67 -63.31 -73.04
C LYS A 4 -134.14 -63.17 -73.07
N LEU A 5 -133.42 -64.29 -72.99
CA LEU A 5 -131.98 -64.41 -73.23
C LEU A 5 -131.76 -65.50 -74.28
N GLY A 6 -131.46 -65.12 -75.52
CA GLY A 6 -131.29 -66.08 -76.62
C GLY A 6 -132.59 -66.70 -77.15
N SER A 7 -132.43 -67.70 -78.03
CA SER A 7 -133.50 -68.27 -78.87
C SER A 7 -134.49 -69.20 -78.16
N GLU A 8 -134.32 -69.48 -76.86
CA GLU A 8 -135.23 -70.32 -76.06
C GLU A 8 -135.84 -69.53 -74.89
N LYS A 9 -137.16 -69.59 -74.73
CA LYS A 9 -137.90 -68.97 -73.61
C LYS A 9 -137.93 -69.93 -72.40
N MET A 10 -137.05 -69.72 -71.42
CA MET A 10 -137.12 -70.39 -70.12
C MET A 10 -138.06 -69.62 -69.18
N SER A 11 -139.14 -70.27 -68.72
CA SER A 11 -140.14 -69.67 -67.82
C SER A 11 -139.97 -70.21 -66.40
N TYR A 12 -139.35 -69.43 -65.52
CA TYR A 12 -139.23 -69.79 -64.10
C TYR A 12 -140.48 -69.36 -63.33
N THR A 13 -140.92 -70.23 -62.42
CA THR A 13 -141.89 -69.86 -61.38
C THR A 13 -141.25 -68.88 -60.41
N LYS A 14 -142.06 -68.07 -59.73
CA LYS A 14 -141.56 -67.05 -58.78
C LYS A 14 -140.70 -67.68 -57.68
N THR A 15 -141.04 -68.90 -57.27
CA THR A 15 -140.32 -69.67 -56.25
C THR A 15 -138.92 -70.08 -56.73
N GLU A 16 -138.79 -70.61 -57.96
CA GLU A 16 -137.49 -71.03 -58.51
C GLU A 16 -136.52 -69.86 -58.70
N TRP A 17 -137.02 -68.66 -59.02
CA TRP A 17 -136.17 -67.48 -59.11
C TRP A 17 -135.66 -67.03 -57.73
N ILE A 18 -136.52 -67.08 -56.71
CA ILE A 18 -136.15 -66.71 -55.34
C ILE A 18 -135.11 -67.69 -54.79
N ASP A 19 -135.32 -69.01 -54.96
CA ASP A 19 -134.39 -70.03 -54.50
C ASP A 19 -133.01 -69.94 -55.18
N ASN A 20 -132.97 -69.65 -56.48
CA ASN A 20 -131.68 -69.46 -57.17
C ASN A 20 -130.95 -68.19 -56.70
N VAL A 21 -131.67 -67.11 -56.37
CA VAL A 21 -131.04 -65.88 -55.87
C VAL A 21 -130.50 -66.08 -54.45
N THR A 22 -131.25 -66.75 -53.56
CA THR A 22 -130.79 -67.04 -52.19
C THR A 22 -129.59 -67.98 -52.14
N ILE A 23 -129.52 -68.98 -53.02
CA ILE A 23 -128.36 -69.89 -53.12
C ILE A 23 -127.09 -69.14 -53.57
N VAL A 24 -127.20 -68.23 -54.55
CA VAL A 24 -126.06 -67.44 -55.04
C VAL A 24 -125.51 -66.50 -53.98
N ASP A 25 -126.37 -65.90 -53.16
CA ASP A 25 -125.93 -65.01 -52.07
C ASP A 25 -125.24 -65.78 -50.93
N ALA A 26 -125.73 -66.97 -50.57
CA ALA A 26 -125.08 -67.82 -49.57
C ALA A 26 -123.67 -68.25 -50.00
N ALA A 27 -123.47 -68.61 -51.28
CA ALA A 27 -122.16 -69.01 -51.79
C ALA A 27 -121.13 -67.87 -51.79
N LYS A 28 -121.55 -66.62 -52.04
CA LYS A 28 -120.68 -65.44 -51.93
C LYS A 28 -120.30 -65.15 -50.48
N LEU A 29 -121.23 -65.37 -49.55
CA LEU A 29 -120.99 -65.18 -48.12
C LEU A 29 -119.90 -66.14 -47.62
N ASN A 30 -120.00 -67.43 -47.92
CA ASN A 30 -119.01 -68.43 -47.51
C ASN A 30 -117.61 -68.12 -48.07
N LYS A 31 -117.50 -67.64 -49.31
CA LYS A 31 -116.22 -67.29 -49.90
C LYS A 31 -115.55 -66.09 -49.22
N ILE A 32 -116.36 -65.15 -48.72
CA ILE A 32 -115.86 -64.01 -47.92
C ILE A 32 -115.41 -64.50 -46.54
N GLU A 33 -116.15 -65.41 -45.90
CA GLU A 33 -115.76 -66.01 -44.62
C GLU A 33 -114.44 -66.77 -44.72
N ASP A 34 -114.25 -67.61 -45.76
CA ASP A 34 -112.99 -68.31 -46.00
C ASP A 34 -111.82 -67.33 -46.23
N GLN A 35 -112.06 -66.23 -46.95
CA GLN A 35 -111.05 -65.18 -47.16
C GLN A 35 -110.69 -64.46 -45.86
N LEU A 36 -111.68 -64.18 -45.01
CA LEU A 36 -111.47 -63.57 -43.70
C LEU A 36 -110.68 -64.49 -42.77
N GLU A 37 -110.97 -65.80 -42.76
CA GLU A 37 -110.23 -66.77 -41.95
C GLU A 37 -108.80 -66.98 -42.47
N THR A 38 -108.60 -66.92 -43.78
CA THR A 38 -107.25 -66.93 -44.37
C THR A 38 -106.46 -65.66 -44.01
N LEU A 39 -107.10 -64.50 -44.01
CA LEU A 39 -106.49 -63.24 -43.56
C LEU A 39 -106.16 -63.28 -42.06
N ASP A 40 -107.03 -63.88 -41.25
CA ASP A 40 -106.82 -63.97 -39.80
C ASP A 40 -105.65 -64.90 -39.43
N THR A 41 -105.45 -65.97 -40.19
CA THR A 41 -104.33 -66.89 -40.01
C THR A 41 -103.00 -66.38 -40.59
N GLN A 42 -103.04 -65.41 -41.51
CA GLN A 42 -101.83 -64.79 -42.10
C GLN A 42 -101.44 -63.45 -41.47
N LYS A 43 -102.29 -62.87 -40.60
CA LYS A 43 -101.95 -61.61 -39.94
C LYS A 43 -100.85 -61.83 -38.91
N VAL A 44 -99.89 -60.92 -38.87
CA VAL A 44 -98.92 -60.80 -37.78
C VAL A 44 -99.43 -59.69 -36.84
N SER A 45 -99.61 -59.99 -35.55
CA SER A 45 -100.09 -59.01 -34.56
C SER A 45 -98.95 -58.08 -34.13
N ARG A 46 -99.24 -56.78 -33.96
CA ARG A 46 -98.27 -55.78 -33.49
C ARG A 46 -98.30 -55.69 -31.97
N ASP A 47 -97.15 -55.86 -31.32
CA ASP A 47 -96.97 -55.37 -29.94
C ASP A 47 -96.67 -53.87 -29.95
N GLY A 48 -97.21 -53.12 -28.98
CA GLY A 48 -97.25 -51.65 -28.96
C GLY A 48 -95.95 -50.90 -29.31
N ASN A 49 -94.79 -51.53 -29.09
CA ASN A 49 -93.45 -50.94 -29.28
C ASN A 49 -92.61 -51.56 -30.43
N LYS A 50 -93.18 -52.31 -31.39
CA LYS A 50 -92.42 -52.88 -32.54
C LYS A 50 -93.12 -52.69 -33.90
N GLY A 51 -92.33 -52.57 -34.97
CA GLY A 51 -92.78 -52.53 -36.37
C GLY A 51 -93.06 -53.93 -36.96
N LEU A 52 -93.87 -53.99 -38.04
CA LEU A 52 -94.54 -55.20 -38.56
C LEU A 52 -93.77 -56.03 -39.62
N SER A 53 -92.54 -55.67 -39.99
CA SER A 53 -91.72 -56.50 -40.90
C SER A 53 -90.23 -56.15 -40.78
N SER A 54 -89.38 -57.17 -40.97
CA SER A 54 -87.91 -57.14 -41.21
C SER A 54 -87.08 -56.12 -40.41
N ASN A 55 -86.26 -56.60 -39.48
CA ASN A 55 -85.21 -55.79 -38.86
C ASN A 55 -84.23 -55.31 -39.97
N ASP A 56 -84.20 -54.02 -40.28
CA ASP A 56 -83.30 -53.42 -41.31
C ASP A 56 -81.80 -53.46 -40.93
N PHE A 57 -81.45 -54.01 -39.77
CA PHE A 57 -80.08 -54.30 -39.37
C PHE A 57 -79.83 -55.81 -39.44
N THR A 58 -78.93 -56.23 -40.34
CA THR A 58 -78.44 -57.63 -40.41
C THR A 58 -77.84 -58.03 -39.05
N ASP A 59 -78.03 -59.29 -38.62
CA ASP A 59 -77.49 -59.82 -37.36
C ASP A 59 -75.99 -59.52 -37.17
N ALA A 60 -75.21 -59.49 -38.26
CA ALA A 60 -73.81 -59.13 -38.27
C ALA A 60 -73.51 -57.70 -37.79
N TYR A 61 -74.36 -56.71 -38.09
CA TYR A 61 -74.19 -55.34 -37.60
C TYR A 61 -74.50 -55.24 -36.11
N LYS A 62 -75.48 -56.02 -35.65
CA LYS A 62 -75.85 -56.06 -34.24
C LYS A 62 -74.72 -56.64 -33.39
N THR A 63 -74.12 -57.75 -33.82
CA THR A 63 -72.94 -58.33 -33.14
C THR A 63 -71.75 -57.38 -33.10
N LYS A 64 -71.47 -56.65 -34.19
CA LYS A 64 -70.39 -55.63 -34.19
C LYS A 64 -70.66 -54.49 -33.21
N LEU A 65 -71.92 -54.08 -33.07
CA LEU A 65 -72.32 -53.02 -32.15
C LEU A 65 -72.25 -53.51 -30.69
N ASP A 66 -72.74 -54.72 -30.42
CA ASP A 66 -72.70 -55.34 -29.10
C ASP A 66 -71.25 -55.52 -28.60
N ASN A 67 -70.33 -55.83 -29.51
CA ASN A 67 -68.90 -56.01 -29.19
C ASN A 67 -68.07 -54.71 -29.27
N LEU A 68 -68.68 -53.58 -29.62
CA LEU A 68 -67.94 -52.33 -29.84
C LEU A 68 -67.31 -51.81 -28.54
N GLU A 69 -68.05 -51.88 -27.43
CA GLU A 69 -67.59 -51.44 -26.12
C GLU A 69 -66.39 -52.25 -25.63
N ASP A 70 -66.46 -53.58 -25.75
CA ASP A 70 -65.35 -54.48 -25.42
C ASP A 70 -64.13 -54.23 -26.31
N THR A 71 -64.35 -53.99 -27.61
CA THR A 71 -63.27 -53.69 -28.56
C THR A 71 -62.59 -52.38 -28.22
N ILE A 72 -63.35 -51.33 -27.89
CA ILE A 72 -62.80 -50.04 -27.48
C ILE A 72 -62.03 -50.21 -26.17
N SER A 73 -62.66 -50.80 -25.16
CA SER A 73 -62.06 -51.01 -23.83
C SER A 73 -60.73 -51.76 -23.90
N THR A 74 -60.71 -52.92 -24.57
CA THR A 74 -59.48 -53.71 -24.76
C THR A 74 -58.41 -52.96 -25.56
N SER A 75 -58.80 -52.17 -26.56
CA SER A 75 -57.84 -51.37 -27.35
C SER A 75 -57.23 -50.18 -26.59
N THR A 76 -57.83 -49.80 -25.46
CA THR A 76 -57.42 -48.65 -24.64
C THR A 76 -56.85 -49.01 -23.28
N GLU A 77 -57.02 -50.25 -22.80
CA GLU A 77 -56.60 -50.68 -21.46
C GLU A 77 -55.08 -50.51 -21.23
N ASP A 78 -54.26 -50.74 -22.25
CA ASP A 78 -52.81 -50.57 -22.21
C ASP A 78 -52.32 -49.20 -22.69
N LYS A 79 -53.24 -48.25 -22.91
CA LYS A 79 -52.89 -46.89 -23.33
C LYS A 79 -52.80 -45.95 -22.14
N VAL A 80 -51.83 -45.03 -22.22
CA VAL A 80 -51.65 -43.95 -21.26
C VAL A 80 -52.26 -42.65 -21.80
N ASP A 81 -52.86 -41.86 -20.92
CA ASP A 81 -53.39 -40.54 -21.26
C ASP A 81 -52.26 -39.56 -21.62
N LYS A 82 -52.54 -38.69 -22.60
CA LYS A 82 -51.63 -37.59 -22.94
C LYS A 82 -51.78 -36.44 -21.96
N GLU A 83 -50.68 -36.03 -21.34
CA GLU A 83 -50.61 -34.76 -20.60
C GLU A 83 -50.12 -33.62 -21.50
N ASP A 84 -50.63 -32.41 -21.27
CA ASP A 84 -50.30 -31.24 -22.09
C ASP A 84 -48.81 -30.89 -21.97
N GLY A 85 -48.12 -30.75 -23.10
CA GLY A 85 -46.67 -30.53 -23.15
C GLY A 85 -45.78 -31.78 -23.08
N LYS A 86 -46.33 -33.01 -23.03
CA LYS A 86 -45.56 -34.27 -23.05
C LYS A 86 -45.80 -35.13 -24.31
N GLY A 87 -44.80 -35.92 -24.71
CA GLY A 87 -44.88 -36.94 -25.77
C GLY A 87 -45.59 -38.23 -25.29
N LEU A 88 -46.08 -39.06 -26.23
CA LEU A 88 -46.97 -40.21 -25.98
C LEU A 88 -46.28 -41.59 -25.86
N SER A 89 -44.97 -41.67 -25.65
CA SER A 89 -44.28 -42.96 -25.56
C SER A 89 -43.14 -42.96 -24.54
N SER A 90 -42.96 -44.15 -23.92
CA SER A 90 -41.80 -44.63 -23.17
C SER A 90 -40.68 -43.60 -23.01
N ASN A 91 -40.62 -42.95 -21.84
CA ASN A 91 -39.56 -42.05 -21.38
C ASN A 91 -38.33 -42.01 -22.33
N ASP A 92 -38.27 -41.02 -23.23
CA ASP A 92 -37.19 -40.88 -24.23
C ASP A 92 -35.80 -40.62 -23.60
N PHE A 93 -35.72 -40.55 -22.27
CA PHE A 93 -34.48 -40.47 -21.49
C PHE A 93 -34.35 -41.74 -20.65
N THR A 94 -33.45 -42.67 -21.02
CA THR A 94 -33.03 -43.76 -20.12
C THR A 94 -32.50 -43.21 -18.80
N ASP A 95 -32.55 -44.02 -17.73
CA ASP A 95 -31.93 -43.68 -16.43
C ASP A 95 -30.45 -43.26 -16.58
N GLU A 96 -29.78 -43.79 -17.60
CA GLU A 96 -28.43 -43.39 -17.99
C GLU A 96 -28.33 -41.92 -18.45
N TYR A 97 -29.30 -41.40 -19.22
CA TYR A 97 -29.34 -39.99 -19.60
C TYR A 97 -29.64 -39.11 -18.39
N LYS A 98 -30.50 -39.55 -17.47
CA LYS A 98 -30.76 -38.83 -16.22
C LYS A 98 -29.48 -38.70 -15.38
N VAL A 99 -28.72 -39.78 -15.23
CA VAL A 99 -27.41 -39.76 -14.54
C VAL A 99 -26.42 -38.81 -15.22
N LYS A 100 -26.37 -38.78 -16.56
CA LYS A 100 -25.53 -37.84 -17.31
C LYS A 100 -25.93 -36.38 -17.09
N VAL A 101 -27.23 -36.08 -17.07
CA VAL A 101 -27.77 -34.73 -16.80
C VAL A 101 -27.48 -34.31 -15.36
N ASP A 102 -27.70 -35.18 -14.38
CA ASP A 102 -27.42 -34.91 -12.97
C ASP A 102 -25.90 -34.69 -12.76
N SER A 103 -25.04 -35.38 -13.53
CA SER A 103 -23.58 -35.16 -13.50
C SER A 103 -23.16 -33.78 -14.06
N ILE A 104 -23.88 -33.23 -15.05
CA ILE A 104 -23.60 -31.89 -15.60
C ILE A 104 -23.84 -30.79 -14.55
N ALA A 105 -24.87 -30.95 -13.71
CA ALA A 105 -25.14 -30.01 -12.62
C ALA A 105 -23.98 -29.94 -11.61
N ASN A 106 -23.37 -31.09 -11.30
CA ASN A 106 -22.20 -31.16 -10.43
C ASN A 106 -20.98 -30.45 -11.06
N VAL A 107 -20.73 -30.67 -12.34
CA VAL A 107 -19.63 -30.00 -13.08
C VAL A 107 -19.76 -28.48 -13.02
N THR A 108 -20.99 -27.95 -13.08
CA THR A 108 -21.23 -26.50 -13.00
C THR A 108 -20.88 -25.95 -11.62
N THR A 109 -21.17 -26.70 -10.56
CA THR A 109 -20.80 -26.35 -9.18
C THR A 109 -19.29 -26.38 -8.99
N ASP A 110 -18.62 -27.39 -9.53
CA ASP A 110 -17.15 -27.52 -9.48
C ASP A 110 -16.48 -26.37 -10.24
N ILE A 111 -16.96 -26.03 -11.44
CA ILE A 111 -16.46 -24.88 -12.22
C ILE A 111 -16.60 -23.59 -11.42
N THR A 112 -17.77 -23.36 -10.81
CA THR A 112 -18.01 -22.15 -10.01
C THR A 112 -17.07 -22.08 -8.80
N THR A 113 -16.82 -23.20 -8.14
CA THR A 113 -15.92 -23.30 -6.99
C THR A 113 -14.46 -23.07 -7.39
N ILE A 114 -14.04 -23.65 -8.52
CA ILE A 114 -12.71 -23.45 -9.10
C ILE A 114 -12.52 -21.98 -9.48
N GLN A 115 -13.52 -21.36 -10.13
CA GLN A 115 -13.48 -19.95 -10.51
C GLN A 115 -13.36 -19.05 -9.28
N SER A 116 -14.22 -19.25 -8.27
CA SER A 116 -14.14 -18.51 -7.01
C SER A 116 -12.78 -18.68 -6.34
N THR A 117 -12.22 -19.90 -6.34
CA THR A 117 -10.88 -20.14 -5.80
C THR A 117 -9.82 -19.38 -6.59
N LEU A 118 -9.88 -19.41 -7.92
CA LEU A 118 -8.93 -18.73 -8.80
C LEU A 118 -9.00 -17.21 -8.66
N ASP A 119 -10.20 -16.65 -8.53
CA ASP A 119 -10.42 -15.21 -8.29
C ASP A 119 -9.79 -14.74 -6.96
N THR A 120 -9.60 -15.65 -5.98
CA THR A 120 -8.85 -15.35 -4.74
C THR A 120 -7.33 -15.52 -4.88
N LYS A 121 -6.84 -16.07 -5.99
CA LYS A 121 -5.41 -16.23 -6.25
C LYS A 121 -4.87 -15.04 -7.03
N VAL A 122 -3.57 -14.78 -6.85
CA VAL A 122 -2.86 -13.72 -7.57
C VAL A 122 -2.27 -14.30 -8.86
N ASP A 123 -2.51 -13.63 -9.98
CA ASP A 123 -1.92 -14.00 -11.28
C ASP A 123 -0.41 -13.76 -11.32
N LYS A 124 0.30 -14.73 -11.91
CA LYS A 124 1.72 -14.64 -12.21
C LYS A 124 1.92 -13.79 -13.47
N ASP A 125 2.14 -12.49 -13.30
CA ASP A 125 2.80 -11.69 -14.33
C ASP A 125 4.23 -12.25 -14.52
N GLY A 126 4.74 -12.33 -15.75
CA GLY A 126 5.86 -13.18 -16.19
C GLY A 126 7.17 -13.07 -15.40
N ASN A 127 7.32 -12.04 -14.58
CA ASN A 127 8.48 -11.81 -13.71
C ASN A 127 8.22 -12.07 -12.20
N LYS A 128 7.02 -12.50 -11.79
CA LYS A 128 6.65 -12.76 -10.39
C LYS A 128 6.81 -14.23 -10.02
N VAL A 129 7.22 -14.52 -8.78
CA VAL A 129 7.28 -15.89 -8.23
C VAL A 129 6.17 -16.05 -7.19
N LEU A 130 5.47 -17.19 -7.19
CA LEU A 130 4.49 -17.57 -6.16
C LEU A 130 5.23 -18.06 -4.91
N SER A 131 6.08 -17.22 -4.34
CA SER A 131 6.61 -17.45 -2.99
C SER A 131 6.06 -16.37 -2.08
N ASP A 132 6.05 -16.63 -0.77
CA ASP A 132 5.56 -15.76 0.31
C ASP A 132 6.17 -14.34 0.35
N ASN A 133 6.97 -13.96 -0.65
CA ASN A 133 7.58 -12.64 -0.83
C ASN A 133 6.73 -11.71 -1.69
N ASN A 134 5.43 -11.63 -1.40
CA ASN A 134 4.76 -10.36 -1.64
C ASN A 134 5.16 -9.48 -0.46
N PHE A 135 6.25 -8.72 -0.59
CA PHE A 135 6.49 -7.63 0.36
C PHE A 135 5.18 -6.86 0.45
N THR A 136 4.51 -6.88 1.60
CA THR A 136 3.33 -6.05 1.80
C THR A 136 3.72 -4.62 1.41
N ASN A 137 2.80 -3.82 0.88
CA ASN A 137 3.07 -2.42 0.56
C ASN A 137 3.77 -1.68 1.73
N GLU A 138 3.46 -2.12 2.95
CA GLU A 138 4.09 -1.72 4.21
C GLU A 138 5.58 -2.09 4.32
N LEU A 139 5.98 -3.31 3.97
CA LEU A 139 7.41 -3.68 3.91
C LEU A 139 8.14 -2.92 2.80
N LYS A 140 7.51 -2.73 1.64
CA LYS A 140 8.10 -1.95 0.55
C LYS A 140 8.37 -0.50 0.97
N GLN A 141 7.41 0.14 1.64
CA GLN A 141 7.60 1.49 2.20
C GLN A 141 8.71 1.53 3.26
N LYS A 142 8.82 0.49 4.11
CA LYS A 142 9.92 0.40 5.09
C LYS A 142 11.28 0.31 4.42
N VAL A 143 11.40 -0.45 3.33
CA VAL A 143 12.65 -0.56 2.54
C VAL A 143 12.99 0.78 1.88
N GLU A 144 12.04 1.43 1.23
CA GLU A 144 12.24 2.76 0.64
C GLU A 144 12.62 3.81 1.70
N SER A 145 12.08 3.68 2.93
CA SER A 145 12.45 4.54 4.06
C SER A 145 13.88 4.31 4.56
N ILE A 146 14.43 3.10 4.42
CA ILE A 146 15.82 2.79 4.80
C ILE A 146 16.79 3.53 3.88
N ASP A 147 16.54 3.57 2.58
CA ASP A 147 17.39 4.31 1.63
C ASP A 147 17.38 5.82 1.91
N ALA A 148 16.22 6.37 2.27
CA ALA A 148 16.09 7.76 2.70
C ALA A 148 16.84 8.05 4.01
N LEU A 149 16.83 7.10 4.97
CA LEU A 149 17.59 7.20 6.21
C LEU A 149 19.10 7.17 5.95
N ASN A 150 19.58 6.29 5.08
CA ASN A 150 21.00 6.23 4.70
C ASN A 150 21.45 7.54 4.04
N THR A 151 20.68 8.05 3.09
CA THR A 151 20.96 9.35 2.44
C THR A 151 21.02 10.49 3.47
N THR A 152 20.12 10.48 4.46
CA THR A 152 20.13 11.48 5.53
C THR A 152 21.37 11.35 6.41
N LEU A 153 21.76 10.12 6.76
CA LEU A 153 22.91 9.84 7.62
C LEU A 153 24.23 10.26 6.96
N ASP A 154 24.38 10.06 5.65
CA ASP A 154 25.55 10.48 4.87
C ASP A 154 25.80 11.99 4.92
N THR A 155 24.77 12.79 5.24
CA THR A 155 24.90 14.25 5.43
C THR A 155 25.21 14.68 6.87
N LYS A 156 25.25 13.74 7.81
CA LYS A 156 25.51 14.02 9.23
C LYS A 156 26.97 13.78 9.57
N VAL A 157 27.45 14.52 10.57
CA VAL A 157 28.77 14.34 11.17
C VAL A 157 28.63 13.78 12.58
N ASP A 158 29.60 12.99 13.02
CA ASP A 158 29.61 12.39 14.35
C ASP A 158 29.66 13.45 15.47
N LYS A 159 28.95 13.18 16.56
CA LYS A 159 29.02 14.00 17.77
C LYS A 159 30.35 13.76 18.48
N VAL A 160 31.15 14.81 18.64
CA VAL A 160 32.35 14.77 19.48
C VAL A 160 32.03 15.39 20.83
N ASN A 161 32.37 14.71 21.93
CA ASN A 161 32.13 15.21 23.28
C ASN A 161 32.86 16.55 23.50
N GLY A 162 32.16 17.56 24.03
CA GLY A 162 32.70 18.92 24.19
C GLY A 162 32.59 19.84 22.96
N LYS A 163 31.96 19.40 21.86
CA LYS A 163 31.66 20.23 20.68
C LYS A 163 30.16 20.29 20.38
N SER A 164 29.69 21.42 19.88
CA SER A 164 28.32 21.57 19.38
C SER A 164 28.16 20.90 18.01
N LEU A 165 26.96 20.40 17.71
CA LEU A 165 26.66 19.67 16.47
C LEU A 165 26.52 20.66 15.30
N SER A 166 27.51 20.66 14.40
CA SER A 166 27.52 21.27 13.06
C SER A 166 27.38 22.80 12.90
N SER A 167 27.70 23.60 13.92
CA SER A 167 28.28 24.92 13.59
C SER A 167 29.79 24.73 13.63
N ASN A 168 30.45 25.08 12.54
CA ASN A 168 31.88 25.23 12.50
C ASN A 168 32.26 26.30 13.55
N ASP A 169 32.52 25.90 14.80
CA ASP A 169 32.66 26.83 15.94
C ASP A 169 33.86 27.79 15.75
N PHE A 170 34.76 27.48 14.82
CA PHE A 170 35.81 28.36 14.33
C PHE A 170 35.82 28.30 12.80
N THR A 171 35.49 29.40 12.13
CA THR A 171 35.78 29.52 10.69
C THR A 171 37.30 29.41 10.48
N THR A 172 37.73 28.99 9.28
CA THR A 172 39.16 29.01 8.91
C THR A 172 39.81 30.37 9.20
N GLU A 173 39.04 31.45 9.08
CA GLU A 173 39.46 32.80 9.44
C GLU A 173 39.75 32.95 10.95
N TYR A 174 38.86 32.46 11.83
CA TYR A 174 39.11 32.52 13.27
C TYR A 174 40.29 31.64 13.71
N LYS A 175 40.46 30.45 13.12
CA LYS A 175 41.64 29.62 13.40
C LYS A 175 42.94 30.34 13.01
N ASN A 176 42.99 30.95 11.83
CA ASN A 176 44.15 31.72 11.39
C ASN A 176 44.45 32.90 12.33
N LYS A 177 43.43 33.57 12.87
CA LYS A 177 43.61 34.62 13.88
C LYS A 177 44.19 34.08 15.19
N VAL A 178 43.77 32.90 15.65
CA VAL A 178 44.32 32.26 16.86
C VAL A 178 45.77 31.83 16.67
N ASP A 179 46.10 31.20 15.53
CA ASP A 179 47.48 30.81 15.21
C ASP A 179 48.42 32.05 15.14
N LEU A 180 47.90 33.21 14.71
CA LEU A 180 48.65 34.48 14.74
C LEU A 180 48.93 34.99 16.16
N ILE A 181 48.03 34.73 17.13
CA ILE A 181 48.22 35.17 18.52
C ILE A 181 49.42 34.45 19.16
N ASP A 182 49.58 33.15 18.91
CA ASP A 182 50.74 32.37 19.38
C ASP A 182 52.07 32.95 18.81
N GLY A 183 52.05 33.32 17.53
CA GLY A 183 53.17 34.01 16.88
C GLY A 183 53.46 35.42 17.42
N ILE A 184 52.51 36.08 18.08
CA ILE A 184 52.71 37.39 18.73
C ILE A 184 53.35 37.21 20.10
N GLN A 185 52.93 36.21 20.90
CA GLN A 185 53.49 35.96 22.23
C GLN A 185 55.02 35.79 22.17
N THR A 186 55.50 34.98 21.23
CA THR A 186 56.95 34.78 21.02
C THR A 186 57.73 36.06 20.64
N LYS A 187 57.07 37.05 20.01
CA LYS A 187 57.68 38.35 19.71
C LYS A 187 57.69 39.27 20.92
N VAL A 188 56.67 39.22 21.77
CA VAL A 188 56.60 39.98 23.03
C VAL A 188 57.74 39.54 23.96
N ASP A 189 57.94 38.23 24.15
CA ASP A 189 59.02 37.71 25.00
C ASP A 189 60.42 38.15 24.50
N ARG A 190 60.58 38.29 23.17
CA ARG A 190 61.83 38.81 22.57
C ARG A 190 62.00 40.31 22.75
N LEU A 191 60.91 41.08 22.75
CA LEU A 191 60.95 42.52 23.00
C LEU A 191 61.23 42.81 24.46
N GLU A 192 60.66 42.07 25.41
CA GLU A 192 60.97 42.22 26.83
C GLU A 192 62.46 41.98 27.12
N ARG A 193 63.09 41.00 26.46
CA ARG A 193 64.55 40.78 26.51
C ARG A 193 65.38 41.87 25.81
N ALA A 194 64.79 42.62 24.87
CA ALA A 194 65.43 43.78 24.26
C ALA A 194 65.19 45.07 25.06
N SER A 195 64.16 45.10 25.93
CA SER A 195 63.81 46.20 26.83
C SER A 195 64.71 46.30 28.07
N ASP A 196 65.70 45.42 28.23
CA ASP A 196 66.71 45.55 29.30
C ASP A 196 67.64 46.75 29.11
N VAL A 197 67.57 47.46 27.96
CA VAL A 197 68.22 48.76 27.81
C VAL A 197 67.25 49.91 28.02
N ILE A 198 67.44 50.64 29.13
CA ILE A 198 66.57 51.73 29.59
C ILE A 198 67.26 53.08 29.30
N GLU A 199 66.62 53.94 28.51
CA GLU A 199 67.09 55.33 28.33
C GLU A 199 66.63 56.20 29.50
N ILE A 200 67.58 56.79 30.22
CA ILE A 200 67.30 57.72 31.31
C ILE A 200 67.17 59.12 30.69
N THR A 201 65.95 59.66 30.65
CA THR A 201 65.61 60.87 29.87
C THR A 201 65.53 62.17 30.69
N ALA A 202 65.84 62.15 31.98
CA ALA A 202 66.00 63.35 32.79
C ALA A 202 67.02 63.12 33.90
N VAL A 203 68.05 63.97 33.97
CA VAL A 203 69.14 63.87 34.94
C VAL A 203 69.25 65.20 35.65
N ASP A 204 68.58 65.30 36.79
CA ASP A 204 68.90 66.16 37.92
C ASP A 204 68.45 65.38 39.17
N GLY A 205 69.40 64.93 40.00
CA GLY A 205 69.12 64.18 41.23
C GLY A 205 69.25 62.64 41.12
N ASN A 206 68.64 61.94 42.06
CA ASN A 206 68.85 60.51 42.29
C ASN A 206 68.30 59.62 41.14
N ILE A 207 69.17 58.81 40.52
CA ILE A 207 68.81 57.78 39.53
C ILE A 207 68.68 56.44 40.25
N THR A 208 67.48 55.87 40.32
CA THR A 208 67.29 54.52 40.85
C THR A 208 67.63 53.48 39.79
N LEU A 209 68.53 52.56 40.12
CA LEU A 209 68.93 51.46 39.27
C LEU A 209 68.28 50.15 39.71
N GLU A 210 68.02 49.26 38.76
CA GLU A 210 67.54 47.90 38.98
C GLU A 210 68.63 46.91 38.60
N THR A 211 68.64 45.77 39.29
CA THR A 211 69.62 44.71 39.04
C THR A 211 69.41 44.05 37.68
N ASN A 212 70.49 43.60 37.05
CA ASN A 212 70.48 42.90 35.75
C ASN A 212 69.90 43.74 34.60
N LYS A 213 70.12 45.06 34.64
CA LYS A 213 69.71 46.02 33.61
C LYS A 213 70.89 46.78 32.99
N ILE A 214 70.65 47.30 31.80
CA ILE A 214 71.53 48.18 31.07
C ILE A 214 70.86 49.55 30.95
N TYR A 215 71.58 50.62 31.25
CA TYR A 215 71.10 51.98 31.14
C TYR A 215 71.93 52.76 30.12
N ARG A 216 71.29 53.69 29.41
CA ARG A 216 71.95 54.73 28.62
C ARG A 216 71.51 56.10 29.11
N THR A 217 72.48 56.99 29.35
CA THR A 217 72.20 58.33 29.88
C THR A 217 73.25 59.37 29.44
N SER A 218 72.91 60.65 29.59
CA SER A 218 73.85 61.78 29.47
C SER A 218 73.87 62.53 30.79
N ILE A 219 75.00 62.48 31.50
CA ILE A 219 75.19 63.11 32.81
C ILE A 219 75.73 64.53 32.59
N SER A 220 74.86 65.53 32.70
CA SER A 220 75.21 66.95 32.52
C SER A 220 75.18 67.78 33.81
N SER A 221 74.81 67.18 34.93
CA SER A 221 74.71 67.79 36.26
C SER A 221 75.04 66.75 37.33
N ASP A 222 75.20 67.22 38.58
CA ASP A 222 75.46 66.35 39.73
C ASP A 222 74.39 65.25 39.84
N THR A 223 74.85 64.00 39.90
CA THR A 223 74.01 62.80 39.80
C THR A 223 74.33 61.82 40.91
N ALA A 224 73.32 61.17 41.47
CA ALA A 224 73.50 60.10 42.47
C ALA A 224 72.80 58.82 42.01
N PHE A 225 73.54 57.74 41.85
CA PHE A 225 72.95 56.42 41.63
C PHE A 225 72.45 55.83 42.94
N VAL A 226 71.22 55.34 42.93
CA VAL A 226 70.60 54.60 44.03
C VAL A 226 70.57 53.13 43.64
N LEU A 227 71.41 52.34 44.32
CA LEU A 227 71.56 50.91 44.06
C LEU A 227 70.48 50.11 44.78
N PRO A 228 69.96 49.03 44.18
CA PRO A 228 68.90 48.24 44.78
C PRO A 228 69.41 47.39 45.94
N THR A 229 68.57 47.13 46.92
CA THR A 229 68.86 46.12 47.96
C THR A 229 68.79 44.73 47.36
N ILE A 230 69.82 43.93 47.59
CA ILE A 230 69.89 42.53 47.15
C ILE A 230 69.68 41.62 48.36
N ASP A 231 68.68 40.74 48.27
CA ASP A 231 68.30 39.79 49.33
C ASP A 231 68.46 38.32 48.92
N ASP A 232 69.11 38.07 47.77
CA ASP A 232 69.38 36.73 47.26
C ASP A 232 70.88 36.49 46.93
N SER A 233 71.21 35.24 46.59
CA SER A 233 72.59 34.81 46.31
C SER A 233 72.88 34.63 44.81
N THR A 234 72.03 35.17 43.94
CA THR A 234 72.19 35.10 42.48
C THR A 234 73.14 36.18 41.99
N PHE A 235 73.50 36.09 40.71
CA PHE A 235 74.37 37.07 40.08
C PHE A 235 73.59 38.36 39.79
N HIS A 236 74.18 39.48 40.17
CA HIS A 236 73.59 40.81 40.01
C HIS A 236 74.64 41.78 39.47
N GLN A 237 74.36 42.30 38.27
CA GLN A 237 75.18 43.33 37.64
C GLN A 237 74.32 44.41 37.01
N ILE A 238 74.82 45.64 36.99
CA ILE A 238 74.19 46.77 36.32
C ILE A 238 75.23 47.43 35.42
N LEU A 239 74.86 47.75 34.19
CA LEU A 239 75.69 48.52 33.27
C LEU A 239 75.04 49.87 33.02
N VAL A 240 75.76 50.96 33.24
CA VAL A 240 75.33 52.30 32.83
C VAL A 240 76.31 52.81 31.79
N GLN A 241 75.84 53.03 30.56
CA GLN A 241 76.60 53.71 29.52
C GLN A 241 76.25 55.20 29.60
N ALA A 242 77.22 56.00 29.99
CA ALA A 242 77.01 57.42 30.25
C ALA A 242 77.88 58.28 29.34
N ASP A 243 77.31 59.36 28.81
CA ASP A 243 78.07 60.50 28.29
C ASP A 243 78.16 61.56 29.39
N VAL A 244 79.36 61.78 29.93
CA VAL A 244 79.58 62.57 31.14
C VAL A 244 80.19 63.92 30.77
N SER A 245 79.53 65.00 31.20
CA SER A 245 79.99 66.38 30.97
C SER A 245 81.13 66.76 31.93
N ASP A 246 81.89 67.79 31.59
CA ASP A 246 82.97 68.28 32.43
C ASP A 246 82.46 68.91 33.74
N GLY A 247 83.17 68.68 34.85
CA GLY A 247 82.87 69.28 36.15
C GLY A 247 81.64 68.74 36.89
N VAL A 248 81.11 67.57 36.52
CA VAL A 248 79.97 66.94 37.22
C VAL A 248 80.43 66.00 38.33
N ASN A 249 79.75 66.01 39.48
CA ASN A 249 79.97 65.03 40.53
C ASN A 249 79.00 63.85 40.38
N ILE A 250 79.54 62.64 40.44
CA ILE A 250 78.74 61.40 40.39
C ILE A 250 78.92 60.67 41.72
N ASP A 251 77.83 60.56 42.47
CA ASP A 251 77.71 59.62 43.58
C ASP A 251 77.28 58.26 43.03
N PHE A 252 78.11 57.24 43.26
CA PHE A 252 77.87 55.89 42.75
C PHE A 252 76.96 55.05 43.65
N GLY A 253 76.49 55.59 44.79
CA GLY A 253 75.67 54.87 45.75
C GLY A 253 76.44 53.80 46.54
N THR A 254 77.75 53.73 46.34
CA THR A 254 78.70 52.87 47.06
C THR A 254 80.08 53.52 47.07
N GLU A 255 80.84 53.28 48.12
CA GLU A 255 82.24 53.70 48.25
C GLU A 255 83.22 52.64 47.73
N TYR A 256 82.74 51.43 47.43
CA TYR A 256 83.58 50.33 46.95
C TYR A 256 83.74 50.36 45.44
N TYR A 257 84.98 50.28 44.97
CA TYR A 257 85.28 50.25 43.54
C TYR A 257 86.37 49.24 43.16
N PHE A 258 86.30 48.77 41.91
CA PHE A 258 87.38 48.00 41.30
C PHE A 258 88.45 48.96 40.74
N GLY A 259 89.72 48.70 41.03
CA GLY A 259 90.83 49.48 40.48
C GLY A 259 90.95 50.88 41.10
N SER A 260 90.84 51.93 40.29
CA SER A 260 90.99 53.33 40.73
C SER A 260 89.67 54.11 40.87
N GLY A 261 88.54 53.56 40.42
CA GLY A 261 87.26 54.28 40.38
C GLY A 261 87.22 55.40 39.31
N TYR A 262 86.12 56.15 39.28
CA TYR A 262 85.95 57.30 38.38
C TYR A 262 86.79 58.50 38.86
N GLN A 263 87.51 59.17 37.94
CA GLN A 263 88.46 60.24 38.28
C GLN A 263 87.91 61.66 38.07
N GLY A 264 86.65 61.82 37.65
CA GLY A 264 86.05 63.14 37.41
C GLY A 264 86.25 63.70 35.99
N ASP A 265 86.91 62.97 35.10
CA ASP A 265 87.13 63.42 33.73
C ASP A 265 85.86 63.29 32.87
N ALA A 266 85.62 64.25 31.97
CA ALA A 266 84.54 64.19 30.99
C ALA A 266 84.74 63.07 29.95
N GLY A 267 83.64 62.62 29.35
CA GLY A 267 83.63 61.68 28.22
C GLY A 267 82.66 60.51 28.41
N LYS A 268 82.79 59.50 27.55
CA LYS A 268 81.89 58.34 27.53
C LYS A 268 82.43 57.23 28.40
N TYR A 269 81.61 56.75 29.31
CA TYR A 269 81.96 55.70 30.26
C TYR A 269 80.99 54.54 30.20
N ASN A 270 81.53 53.34 30.46
CA ASN A 270 80.75 52.23 30.97
C ASN A 270 80.99 52.16 32.48
N PHE A 271 79.98 52.50 33.27
CA PHE A 271 79.96 52.23 34.71
C PHE A 271 79.34 50.86 34.95
N ILE A 272 80.10 49.96 35.56
CA ILE A 272 79.67 48.61 35.87
C ILE A 272 79.51 48.52 37.38
N PHE A 273 78.32 48.15 37.84
CA PHE A 273 78.06 47.84 39.24
C PHE A 273 77.90 46.33 39.37
N GLU A 274 78.59 45.71 40.32
CA GLU A 274 78.50 44.28 40.60
C GLU A 274 78.30 44.07 42.10
N HIS A 275 77.31 43.26 42.47
CA HIS A 275 77.08 42.90 43.86
C HIS A 275 77.92 41.68 44.20
N ASN A 276 78.84 41.81 45.18
CA ASN A 276 79.77 40.73 45.53
C ASN A 276 79.21 39.72 46.57
N GLY A 277 77.92 39.84 46.91
CA GLY A 277 77.23 39.06 47.94
C GLY A 277 77.14 39.76 49.30
N SER A 278 77.85 40.87 49.50
CA SER A 278 77.77 41.73 50.68
C SER A 278 77.46 43.17 50.30
N ASP A 279 78.22 43.70 49.34
CA ASP A 279 78.18 45.10 48.95
C ASP A 279 78.15 45.24 47.44
N TRP A 280 77.59 46.35 46.98
CA TRP A 280 77.80 46.81 45.62
C TRP A 280 79.20 47.38 45.45
N VAL A 281 79.86 47.00 44.36
CA VAL A 281 81.15 47.54 43.95
C VAL A 281 81.01 48.09 42.54
N TYR A 282 81.59 49.25 42.25
CA TYR A 282 81.53 49.83 40.91
C TYR A 282 82.89 49.86 40.20
N GLY A 283 82.86 49.87 38.87
CA GLY A 283 84.02 50.11 38.02
C GLY A 283 83.67 51.15 36.98
N ALA A 284 84.61 52.06 36.68
CA ALA A 284 84.46 53.06 35.64
C ALA A 284 85.43 52.76 34.49
N LEU A 285 84.90 52.42 33.32
CA LEU A 285 85.70 52.22 32.12
C LEU A 285 85.49 53.38 31.17
N TYR A 286 86.55 54.16 30.94
CA TYR A 286 86.55 55.17 29.90
C TYR A 286 86.53 54.50 28.51
N THR A 287 85.57 54.91 27.67
CA THR A 287 85.33 54.32 26.35
C THR A 287 85.60 55.30 25.20
N GLY A 288 85.94 56.56 25.50
CA GLY A 288 86.28 57.59 24.52
C GLY A 288 85.64 58.95 24.85
N GLY A 289 86.19 60.04 24.32
CA GLY A 289 85.66 61.40 24.51
C GLY A 289 84.66 61.78 23.43
N GLN A 290 83.84 62.82 23.68
CA GLN A 290 82.96 63.43 22.67
C GLN A 290 83.74 63.93 21.44
#